data_AF-A0A7Y2ING5-F1
#
_entry.id   AF-A0A7Y2ING5-F1
#
_cell.length_a   1.000
_cell.length_b   1.000
_cell.length_c   1.000
_cell.angle_alpha   90.00
_cell.angle_beta   90.00
_cell.angle_gamma   90.00
#
_symmetry.space_group_name_H-M   'P 1'
#
loop_
_entity.id
_entity.type
_entity.pdbx_description
1 polymer ?
#
loop_
_entity_poly.entity_id
_entity_poly.type
_entity_poly.pdbx_seq_one_letter_code
_entity_poly.pdbx_strand_id
1 'polypeptide(L)'
;MRRLSALVGLAIAAASCGGGEASDPMSTTTTTVVTTSTTTTTTTTVPPSTTTTLPPADTTPPVITVWGSLDRYSTDGTITVSGSLDEPAQVGIPGAAVNELSEVDWSAEFEREVGEHRVTITADDRAGNRSELVLHVTVDPDLEMVFAYVTRYDGFAVTLDDATFLTGDEATAAAREDGAIGDDETVPNDFYIRNEEPDVRNLAVGDDAPVVLQTCFVDGECVRETAVNLEQWAGLLVEQSAGGLPENWQWYGAGSLPYWLTVQDGVVVHISEQYLP
;
A
#
# COMPACT_ATOMS: atom_id res chain seq x y z
N MET A 1 8.15 -45.37 26.63
CA MET A 1 7.24 -44.52 25.84
C MET A 1 8.11 -43.65 24.96
N ARG A 2 8.19 -43.97 23.66
CA ARG A 2 9.03 -43.24 22.68
C ARG A 2 8.25 -42.02 22.20
N ARG A 3 8.80 -40.82 22.37
CA ARG A 3 8.27 -39.59 21.76
C ARG A 3 8.80 -39.49 20.34
N LEU A 4 7.88 -39.46 19.37
CA LEU A 4 8.16 -39.08 17.98
C LEU A 4 8.23 -37.54 17.97
N SER A 5 9.39 -36.98 17.68
CA SER A 5 9.53 -35.59 17.25
C SER A 5 9.34 -35.58 15.74
N ALA A 6 8.31 -34.89 15.25
CA ALA A 6 8.12 -34.63 13.84
C ALA A 6 8.78 -33.28 13.52
N LEU A 7 9.92 -33.31 12.83
CA LEU A 7 10.45 -32.14 12.13
C LEU A 7 9.54 -31.86 10.93
N VAL A 8 8.92 -30.68 10.90
CA VAL A 8 8.32 -30.11 9.70
C VAL A 8 9.41 -29.30 9.02
N GLY A 9 9.96 -29.82 7.92
CA GLY A 9 10.91 -29.10 7.08
C GLY A 9 10.16 -28.17 6.15
N LEU A 10 10.40 -26.86 6.28
CA LEU A 10 9.95 -25.84 5.35
C LEU A 10 10.88 -25.85 4.13
N ALA A 11 10.34 -26.18 2.96
CA ALA A 11 11.09 -26.20 1.71
C ALA A 11 11.02 -24.81 1.05
N ILE A 12 12.15 -24.11 1.00
CA ILE A 12 12.31 -22.86 0.24
C ILE A 12 12.62 -23.23 -1.21
N ALA A 13 11.71 -22.88 -2.13
CA ALA A 13 11.92 -23.03 -3.56
C ALA A 13 12.40 -21.69 -4.14
N ALA A 14 13.68 -21.60 -4.48
CA ALA A 14 14.25 -20.46 -5.20
C ALA A 14 13.88 -20.55 -6.69
N ALA A 15 13.06 -19.63 -7.19
CA ALA A 15 12.79 -19.46 -8.61
C ALA A 15 13.92 -18.64 -9.26
N SER A 16 14.77 -19.29 -10.04
CA SER A 16 15.77 -18.65 -10.89
C SER A 16 15.12 -18.25 -12.23
N CYS A 17 14.92 -16.96 -12.45
CA CYS A 17 14.54 -16.41 -13.75
C CYS A 17 15.78 -15.91 -14.48
N GLY A 18 16.25 -16.72 -15.44
CA GLY A 18 17.21 -16.32 -16.46
C GLY A 18 16.52 -16.02 -17.80
N GLY A 19 16.93 -14.94 -18.45
CA GLY A 19 16.57 -14.58 -19.83
C GLY A 19 16.96 -13.12 -20.03
N GLY A 20 17.90 -12.73 -20.89
CA GLY A 20 18.18 -13.25 -22.23
C GLY A 20 18.00 -12.07 -23.17
N GLU A 21 18.95 -11.13 -23.15
CA GLU A 21 18.95 -9.96 -24.03
C GLU A 21 19.18 -10.39 -25.49
N ALA A 22 18.16 -10.21 -26.33
CA ALA A 22 18.28 -10.24 -27.78
C ALA A 22 18.04 -8.82 -28.32
N SER A 23 19.09 -8.23 -28.89
CA SER A 23 19.07 -6.92 -29.51
C SER A 23 18.44 -7.00 -30.91
N ASP A 24 17.33 -6.31 -31.14
CA ASP A 24 16.73 -6.17 -32.47
C ASP A 24 17.26 -4.91 -33.21
N PRO A 25 17.50 -4.99 -34.53
CA PRO A 25 18.05 -3.89 -35.32
C PRO A 25 17.01 -2.85 -35.73
N MET A 26 17.41 -1.58 -35.66
CA MET A 26 16.71 -0.41 -36.24
C MET A 26 16.33 -0.62 -37.71
N SER A 27 15.04 -0.52 -38.02
CA SER A 27 14.53 -0.36 -39.39
C SER A 27 14.34 1.11 -39.75
N THR A 28 15.17 1.61 -40.66
CA THR A 28 15.08 2.95 -41.25
C THR A 28 14.11 2.90 -42.44
N THR A 29 13.00 3.65 -42.37
CA THR A 29 12.05 3.76 -43.48
C THR A 29 12.36 5.03 -44.29
N THR A 30 12.72 4.85 -45.55
CA THR A 30 12.97 5.94 -46.52
C THR A 30 11.64 6.34 -47.19
N THR A 31 11.20 7.59 -46.98
CA THR A 31 10.01 8.17 -47.60
C THR A 31 10.36 8.86 -48.92
N THR A 32 9.76 8.40 -50.02
CA THR A 32 9.86 8.99 -51.36
C THR A 32 8.96 10.23 -51.47
N VAL A 33 9.56 11.39 -51.77
CA VAL A 33 8.85 12.65 -52.02
C VAL A 33 8.41 12.72 -53.49
N VAL A 34 7.10 12.76 -53.74
CA VAL A 34 6.51 13.02 -55.06
C VAL A 34 6.12 14.50 -55.15
N THR A 35 6.85 15.26 -55.98
CA THR A 35 6.56 16.67 -56.23
C THR A 35 5.49 16.81 -57.31
N THR A 36 4.28 17.22 -56.92
CA THR A 36 3.20 17.55 -57.86
C THR A 36 3.04 19.07 -57.92
N SER A 37 3.24 19.65 -59.11
CA SER A 37 3.09 21.09 -59.35
C SER A 37 1.61 21.41 -59.59
N THR A 38 0.98 22.11 -58.65
CA THR A 38 -0.43 22.55 -58.75
C THR A 38 -0.49 24.06 -58.95
N THR A 39 -1.26 24.50 -59.96
CA THR A 39 -1.47 25.90 -60.33
C THR A 39 -2.39 26.60 -59.33
N THR A 40 -1.87 27.59 -58.61
CA THR A 40 -2.60 28.39 -57.62
C THR A 40 -3.51 29.41 -58.30
N THR A 41 -4.83 29.30 -58.06
CA THR A 41 -5.81 30.34 -58.40
C THR A 41 -6.19 31.09 -57.12
N THR A 42 -5.76 32.34 -56.98
CA THR A 42 -6.00 33.16 -55.79
C THR A 42 -7.42 33.72 -55.81
N THR A 43 -8.34 33.06 -55.09
CA THR A 43 -9.67 33.61 -54.78
C THR A 43 -9.62 34.19 -53.36
N THR A 44 -9.87 35.49 -53.22
CA THR A 44 -9.95 36.15 -51.91
C THR A 44 -11.32 35.88 -51.31
N THR A 45 -11.41 34.82 -50.51
CA THR A 45 -12.59 34.48 -49.71
C THR A 45 -12.43 35.14 -48.34
N VAL A 46 -13.39 35.99 -47.95
CA VAL A 46 -13.45 36.56 -46.60
C VAL A 46 -13.58 35.40 -45.60
N PRO A 47 -12.67 35.25 -44.63
CA PRO A 47 -12.72 34.14 -43.68
C PRO A 47 -14.03 34.24 -42.87
N PRO A 48 -14.79 33.15 -42.71
CA PRO A 48 -15.96 33.15 -41.84
C PRO A 48 -15.52 33.48 -40.41
N SER A 49 -16.21 34.41 -39.76
CA SER A 49 -15.98 34.73 -38.35
C SER A 49 -16.26 33.50 -37.51
N THR A 50 -15.22 32.79 -37.08
CA THR A 50 -15.31 31.75 -36.07
C THR A 50 -15.65 32.42 -34.74
N THR A 51 -16.91 32.31 -34.34
CA THR A 51 -17.30 32.61 -32.96
C THR A 51 -16.78 31.44 -32.12
N THR A 52 -15.62 31.62 -31.50
CA THR A 52 -15.08 30.66 -30.53
C THR A 52 -15.94 30.74 -29.28
N THR A 53 -16.95 29.87 -29.19
CA THR A 53 -17.65 29.62 -27.93
C THR A 53 -16.63 29.01 -26.96
N LEU A 54 -16.38 29.69 -25.84
CA LEU A 54 -15.51 29.13 -24.80
C LEU A 54 -16.11 27.80 -24.32
N PRO A 55 -15.28 26.78 -24.03
CA PRO A 55 -15.77 25.56 -23.40
C PRO A 55 -16.47 25.90 -22.07
N PRO A 56 -17.45 25.09 -21.63
CA PRO A 56 -18.06 25.29 -20.33
C PRO A 56 -16.99 25.28 -19.23
N ALA A 57 -17.14 26.17 -18.25
CA ALA A 57 -16.24 26.21 -17.10
C ALA A 57 -16.38 24.91 -16.31
N ASP A 58 -15.26 24.34 -15.91
CA ASP A 58 -15.22 23.19 -15.02
C ASP A 58 -15.60 23.62 -13.60
N THR A 59 -16.43 22.83 -12.94
CA THR A 59 -16.98 23.10 -11.60
C THR A 59 -16.92 21.87 -10.70
N THR A 60 -16.23 20.80 -11.13
CA THR A 60 -16.18 19.53 -10.39
C THR A 60 -14.90 19.52 -9.56
N PRO A 61 -14.98 19.38 -8.23
CA PRO A 61 -13.78 19.18 -7.42
C PRO A 61 -13.14 17.81 -7.66
N PRO A 62 -11.81 17.71 -7.54
CA PRO A 62 -11.12 16.43 -7.62
C PRO A 62 -11.49 15.54 -6.42
N VAL A 63 -11.47 14.22 -6.58
CA VAL A 63 -11.76 13.24 -5.53
C VAL A 63 -10.46 12.68 -4.94
N ILE A 64 -10.27 12.90 -3.64
CA ILE A 64 -9.14 12.35 -2.89
C ILE A 64 -9.47 10.93 -2.41
N THR A 65 -8.60 9.97 -2.72
CA THR A 65 -8.62 8.62 -2.14
C THR A 65 -7.35 8.42 -1.33
N VAL A 66 -7.47 8.08 -0.05
CA VAL A 66 -6.33 7.67 0.79
C VAL A 66 -6.27 6.15 0.81
N TRP A 67 -5.06 5.59 0.69
CA TRP A 67 -4.82 4.17 0.84
C TRP A 67 -4.67 3.80 2.33
N GLY A 68 -5.10 2.60 2.70
CA GLY A 68 -5.20 2.17 4.09
C GLY A 68 -6.34 2.84 4.87
N SER A 69 -6.13 3.06 6.18
CA SER A 69 -7.13 3.67 7.08
C SER A 69 -7.19 5.21 6.94
N LEU A 70 -8.15 5.88 7.58
CA LEU A 70 -8.05 7.33 7.88
C LEU A 70 -7.49 7.61 9.28
N ASP A 71 -7.38 6.58 10.11
CA ASP A 71 -6.70 6.64 11.40
C ASP A 71 -5.23 6.25 11.22
N ARG A 72 -4.33 7.01 11.85
CA ARG A 72 -2.89 6.75 11.85
C ARG A 72 -2.37 6.77 13.28
N TYR A 73 -1.43 5.88 13.54
CA TYR A 73 -0.80 5.72 14.83
C TYR A 73 0.71 5.78 14.62
N SER A 74 1.41 6.50 15.50
CA SER A 74 2.86 6.64 15.45
C SER A 74 3.42 6.74 16.86
N THR A 75 4.54 6.06 17.11
CA THR A 75 5.28 6.10 18.37
C THR A 75 6.35 7.19 18.39
N ASP A 76 6.82 7.61 17.21
CA ASP A 76 7.94 8.53 17.04
C ASP A 76 7.53 9.90 16.49
N GLY A 77 6.27 10.05 16.09
CA GLY A 77 5.72 11.25 15.48
C GLY A 77 5.90 11.31 13.97
N THR A 78 6.50 10.32 13.33
CA THR A 78 6.63 10.23 11.86
C THR A 78 5.36 9.60 11.28
N ILE A 79 4.74 10.25 10.29
CA ILE A 79 3.54 9.77 9.61
C ILE A 79 3.75 9.76 8.11
N THR A 80 3.49 8.61 7.50
CA THR A 80 3.42 8.44 6.05
C THR A 80 1.97 8.25 5.62
N VAL A 81 1.58 8.94 4.56
CA VAL A 81 0.27 8.80 3.94
C VAL A 81 0.42 8.80 2.43
N SER A 82 -0.30 7.88 1.80
CA SER A 82 -0.32 7.73 0.34
C SER A 82 -1.76 7.61 -0.14
N GLY A 83 -1.96 7.93 -1.41
CA GLY A 83 -3.28 7.93 -1.99
C GLY A 83 -3.26 8.24 -3.47
N SER A 84 -4.45 8.44 -4.02
CA SER A 84 -4.68 8.81 -5.40
C SER A 84 -5.71 9.93 -5.54
N LEU A 85 -5.78 10.50 -6.74
CA LEU A 85 -6.77 11.44 -7.23
C LEU A 85 -7.44 10.85 -8.46
N ASP A 86 -8.69 11.21 -8.72
CA ASP A 86 -9.38 10.84 -9.96
C ASP A 86 -9.00 11.70 -11.17
N GLU A 87 -8.35 12.84 -10.92
CA GLU A 87 -7.81 13.75 -11.95
C GLU A 87 -6.57 14.53 -11.46
N PRO A 88 -5.77 15.12 -12.36
CA PRO A 88 -4.62 15.95 -11.99
C PRO A 88 -5.00 17.15 -11.11
N ALA A 89 -4.53 17.15 -9.86
CA ALA A 89 -4.72 18.24 -8.91
C ALA A 89 -3.51 18.42 -7.98
N GLN A 90 -3.38 19.60 -7.37
CA GLN A 90 -2.34 19.88 -6.39
C GLN A 90 -2.78 19.39 -5.00
N VAL A 91 -2.06 18.43 -4.43
CA VAL A 91 -2.30 17.95 -3.06
C VAL A 91 -1.59 18.84 -2.03
N GLY A 92 -2.30 19.19 -0.97
CA GLY A 92 -1.79 19.96 0.16
C GLY A 92 -1.96 19.20 1.48
N ILE A 93 -0.87 19.03 2.23
CA ILE A 93 -0.85 18.44 3.57
C ILE A 93 -0.05 19.35 4.50
N PRO A 94 -0.63 19.87 5.60
CA PRO A 94 0.07 20.77 6.50
C PRO A 94 1.35 20.14 7.08
N GLY A 95 2.49 20.80 6.83
CA GLY A 95 3.80 20.36 7.35
C GLY A 95 4.44 19.21 6.58
N ALA A 96 3.86 18.76 5.46
CA ALA A 96 4.47 17.75 4.60
C ALA A 96 5.07 18.38 3.34
N ALA A 97 6.16 17.80 2.85
CA ALA A 97 6.51 17.91 1.44
C ALA A 97 5.76 16.79 0.70
N VAL A 98 4.86 17.16 -0.23
CA VAL A 98 4.18 16.16 -1.06
C VAL A 98 5.10 15.83 -2.23
N ASN A 99 5.48 14.56 -2.36
CA ASN A 99 6.24 14.08 -3.49
C ASN A 99 5.26 13.78 -4.63
N GLU A 100 5.37 14.49 -5.75
CA GLU A 100 4.61 14.19 -6.97
C GLU A 100 5.14 12.89 -7.57
N LEU A 101 4.42 11.78 -7.37
CA LEU A 101 4.71 10.50 -8.00
C LEU A 101 3.55 10.17 -8.95
N SER A 102 3.56 10.83 -10.11
CA SER A 102 2.50 10.89 -11.13
C SER A 102 1.39 11.90 -10.81
N GLU A 103 0.71 12.43 -11.84
CA GLU A 103 -0.32 13.47 -11.67
C GLU A 103 -1.55 13.00 -10.84
N VAL A 104 -1.66 11.69 -10.56
CA VAL A 104 -2.82 11.09 -9.89
C VAL A 104 -2.46 10.38 -8.59
N ASP A 105 -1.28 9.74 -8.46
CA ASP A 105 -0.86 9.11 -7.20
C ASP A 105 0.08 10.03 -6.40
N TRP A 106 0.00 9.96 -5.08
CA TRP A 106 0.77 10.82 -4.21
C TRP A 106 1.21 10.11 -2.95
N SER A 107 2.34 10.56 -2.41
CA SER A 107 2.83 10.13 -1.10
C SER A 107 3.46 11.33 -0.38
N ALA A 108 3.22 11.39 0.92
CA ALA A 108 3.73 12.45 1.76
C ALA A 108 4.14 11.91 3.13
N GLU A 109 5.21 12.48 3.66
CA GLU A 109 5.69 12.24 5.01
C GLU A 109 5.67 13.56 5.78
N PHE A 110 5.23 13.52 7.03
CA PHE A 110 5.24 14.66 7.93
C PHE A 110 5.35 14.23 9.38
N GLU A 111 5.75 15.18 10.23
CA GLU A 111 5.89 14.96 11.66
C GLU A 111 4.71 15.56 12.44
N ARG A 112 4.38 14.94 13.58
CA ARG A 112 3.45 15.47 14.59
C ARG A 112 4.01 15.28 15.99
N GLU A 113 3.73 16.26 16.85
CA GLU A 113 4.03 16.15 18.28
C GLU A 113 3.11 15.11 18.94
N VAL A 114 3.50 14.63 20.13
CA VAL A 114 2.68 13.72 20.94
C VAL A 114 1.26 14.29 21.16
N GLY A 115 0.24 13.46 20.93
CA GLY A 115 -1.16 13.77 21.13
C GLY A 115 -2.06 13.39 19.95
N GLU A 116 -3.32 13.80 20.05
CA GLU A 116 -4.36 13.60 19.04
C GLU A 116 -4.42 14.78 18.07
N HIS A 117 -4.42 14.49 16.77
CA HIS A 117 -4.42 15.50 15.70
C HIS A 117 -5.46 15.20 14.63
N ARG A 118 -5.94 16.28 13.99
CA ARG A 118 -6.74 16.21 12.77
C ARG A 118 -5.97 16.89 11.66
N VAL A 119 -5.58 16.12 10.65
CA VAL A 119 -4.80 16.63 9.51
C VAL A 119 -5.72 16.71 8.29
N THR A 120 -5.96 17.93 7.81
CA THR A 120 -6.75 18.15 6.60
C THR A 120 -5.86 18.01 5.37
N ILE A 121 -6.17 17.03 4.53
CA ILE A 121 -5.60 16.84 3.19
C ILE A 121 -6.50 17.56 2.20
N THR A 122 -5.91 18.35 1.30
CA THR A 122 -6.67 19.10 0.29
C THR A 122 -6.18 18.79 -1.11
N ALA A 123 -7.06 18.88 -2.09
CA ALA A 123 -6.70 18.81 -3.50
C ALA A 123 -7.35 19.98 -4.25
N ASP A 124 -6.55 20.74 -4.99
CA ASP A 124 -6.96 21.91 -5.76
C ASP A 124 -6.69 21.64 -7.26
N ASP A 125 -7.73 21.64 -8.10
CA ASP A 125 -7.59 21.42 -9.55
C ASP A 125 -7.15 22.70 -10.31
N ARG A 126 -6.95 22.57 -11.63
CA ARG A 126 -6.55 23.71 -12.49
C ARG A 126 -7.66 24.76 -12.66
N ALA A 127 -8.93 24.38 -12.50
CA ALA A 127 -10.08 25.28 -12.59
C ALA A 127 -10.32 26.05 -11.28
N GLY A 128 -9.64 25.67 -10.19
CA GLY A 128 -9.76 26.24 -8.86
C GLY A 128 -10.83 25.57 -7.99
N ASN A 129 -11.34 24.39 -8.37
CA ASN A 129 -12.20 23.59 -7.51
C ASN A 129 -11.34 22.86 -6.46
N ARG A 130 -11.92 22.63 -5.28
CA ARG A 130 -11.20 22.09 -4.11
C ARG A 130 -11.99 21.00 -3.41
N SER A 131 -11.30 19.94 -2.99
CA SER A 131 -11.81 18.94 -2.06
C SER A 131 -10.95 18.83 -0.80
N GLU A 132 -11.53 18.26 0.25
CA GLU A 132 -10.88 18.09 1.55
C GLU A 132 -11.21 16.71 2.15
N LEU A 133 -10.22 16.11 2.82
CA LEU A 133 -10.33 14.86 3.56
C LEU A 133 -9.61 15.03 4.90
N VAL A 134 -10.13 14.43 5.98
CA VAL A 134 -9.52 14.53 7.31
C VAL A 134 -8.93 13.19 7.73
N LEU A 135 -7.64 13.21 8.03
CA LEU A 135 -6.90 12.14 8.66
C LEU A 135 -6.89 12.34 10.18
N HIS A 136 -7.14 11.28 10.93
CA HIS A 136 -7.06 11.24 12.38
C HIS A 136 -5.69 10.64 12.74
N VAL A 137 -4.90 11.35 13.54
CA VAL A 137 -3.53 10.94 13.86
C VAL A 137 -3.34 10.94 15.38
N THR A 138 -2.98 9.78 15.92
CA THR A 138 -2.54 9.61 17.30
C THR A 138 -1.04 9.42 17.33
N VAL A 139 -0.32 10.36 17.94
CA VAL A 139 1.10 10.20 18.26
C VAL A 139 1.23 9.91 19.74
N ASP A 140 1.66 8.71 20.08
CA ASP A 140 1.78 8.27 21.46
C ASP A 140 3.00 7.35 21.62
N PRO A 141 4.05 7.78 22.33
CA PRO A 141 5.28 7.00 22.49
C PRO A 141 5.08 5.76 23.38
N ASP A 142 3.95 5.65 24.08
CA ASP A 142 3.61 4.51 24.93
C ASP A 142 2.83 3.41 24.18
N LEU A 143 2.52 3.61 22.88
CA LEU A 143 1.92 2.56 22.05
C LEU A 143 2.86 1.36 21.94
N GLU A 144 2.32 0.16 22.12
CA GLU A 144 3.05 -1.08 21.85
C GLU A 144 2.79 -1.50 20.39
N MET A 145 3.87 -1.66 19.62
CA MET A 145 3.83 -2.19 18.26
C MET A 145 4.19 -3.67 18.29
N VAL A 146 3.22 -4.52 18.02
CA VAL A 146 3.37 -5.98 18.07
C VAL A 146 3.42 -6.54 16.66
N PHE A 147 4.47 -7.29 16.35
CA PHE A 147 4.53 -8.11 15.14
C PHE A 147 4.11 -9.54 15.47
N ALA A 148 3.06 -10.03 14.82
CA ALA A 148 2.54 -11.36 15.16
C ALA A 148 1.79 -12.02 13.99
N TYR A 149 1.68 -13.34 14.07
CA TYR A 149 0.69 -14.07 13.27
C TYR A 149 -0.66 -14.03 13.98
N VAL A 150 -1.67 -13.48 13.32
CA VAL A 150 -3.05 -13.57 13.82
C VAL A 150 -3.59 -14.94 13.44
N THR A 151 -3.85 -15.78 14.45
CA THR A 151 -4.34 -17.15 14.25
C THR A 151 -5.85 -17.27 14.41
N ARG A 152 -6.47 -16.31 15.10
CA ARG A 152 -7.92 -16.28 15.33
C ARG A 152 -8.40 -14.88 15.68
N TYR A 153 -9.64 -14.57 15.28
CA TYR A 153 -10.44 -13.49 15.82
C TYR A 153 -11.81 -14.05 16.22
N ASP A 154 -12.32 -13.69 17.39
CA ASP A 154 -13.60 -14.21 17.91
C ASP A 154 -14.72 -13.16 18.02
N GLY A 155 -14.46 -11.95 17.51
CA GLY A 155 -15.39 -10.82 17.53
C GLY A 155 -15.07 -9.77 18.60
N PHE A 156 -14.17 -10.07 19.54
CA PHE A 156 -13.77 -9.14 20.61
C PHE A 156 -12.29 -9.25 20.97
N ALA A 157 -11.64 -10.37 20.62
CA ALA A 157 -10.22 -10.57 20.85
C ALA A 157 -9.56 -11.25 19.65
N VAL A 158 -8.29 -10.93 19.45
CA VAL A 158 -7.39 -11.66 18.55
C VAL A 158 -6.53 -12.61 19.36
N THR A 159 -6.40 -13.84 18.89
CA THR A 159 -5.33 -14.76 19.30
C THR A 159 -4.16 -14.55 18.36
N LEU A 160 -3.02 -14.19 18.93
CA LEU A 160 -1.81 -13.88 18.21
C LEU A 160 -0.68 -14.78 18.68
N ASP A 161 0.24 -15.07 17.76
CA ASP A 161 1.51 -15.76 18.00
C ASP A 161 2.62 -14.74 17.69
N ASP A 162 3.26 -14.23 18.74
CA ASP A 162 4.26 -13.16 18.61
C ASP A 162 5.44 -13.64 17.76
N ALA A 163 5.95 -12.76 16.89
CA ALA A 163 7.10 -13.02 16.05
C ALA A 163 8.01 -11.78 16.03
N THR A 164 9.23 -11.93 15.54
CA THR A 164 10.14 -10.79 15.32
C THR A 164 10.35 -10.58 13.84
N PHE A 165 10.08 -9.37 13.35
CA PHE A 165 10.46 -8.93 12.01
C PHE A 165 11.80 -8.22 12.06
N LEU A 166 12.83 -8.83 11.49
CA LEU A 166 14.19 -8.28 11.43
C LEU A 166 14.48 -7.81 10.01
N THR A 167 15.30 -6.76 9.88
CA THR A 167 15.80 -6.25 8.60
C THR A 167 17.32 -6.12 8.58
N GLY A 168 17.93 -6.03 7.40
CA GLY A 168 19.34 -5.68 7.28
C GLY A 168 20.32 -6.71 7.86
N ASP A 169 21.38 -6.19 8.47
CA ASP A 169 22.42 -6.99 9.12
C ASP A 169 21.87 -7.85 10.27
N GLU A 170 20.86 -7.35 11.01
CA GLU A 170 20.23 -8.10 12.10
C GLU A 170 19.45 -9.31 11.58
N ALA A 171 18.73 -9.15 10.47
CA ALA A 171 18.05 -10.26 9.80
C ALA A 171 19.04 -11.33 9.33
N THR A 172 20.13 -10.90 8.68
CA THR A 172 21.19 -11.80 8.22
C THR A 172 21.88 -12.53 9.38
N ALA A 173 22.11 -11.84 10.51
CA ALA A 173 22.70 -12.45 11.70
C ALA A 173 21.79 -13.52 12.31
N ALA A 174 20.51 -13.19 12.51
CA ALA A 174 19.52 -14.12 13.08
C ALA A 174 19.28 -15.34 12.18
N ALA A 175 19.11 -15.13 10.88
CA ALA A 175 18.92 -16.22 9.92
C ALA A 175 20.11 -17.20 9.91
N ARG A 176 21.33 -16.71 10.10
CA ARG A 176 22.54 -17.55 10.20
C ARG A 176 22.59 -18.29 11.53
N GLU A 177 22.26 -17.64 12.64
CA GLU A 177 22.16 -18.28 13.96
C GLU A 177 21.15 -19.43 13.95
N ASP A 178 20.04 -19.28 13.23
CA ASP A 178 19.00 -20.32 13.06
C ASP A 178 19.38 -21.39 12.03
N GLY A 179 20.48 -21.21 11.31
CA GLY A 179 20.89 -22.09 10.22
C GLY A 179 19.95 -22.05 9.00
N ALA A 180 19.17 -20.98 8.85
CA ALA A 180 18.31 -20.75 7.69
C ALA A 180 19.11 -20.37 6.43
N ILE A 181 20.31 -19.81 6.61
CA ILE A 181 21.27 -19.46 5.55
C ILE A 181 22.70 -19.89 5.92
N GLY A 182 23.59 -19.98 4.93
CA GLY A 182 25.01 -20.27 5.11
C GLY A 182 25.83 -19.10 5.67
N ASP A 183 27.08 -19.40 6.09
CA ASP A 183 27.96 -18.41 6.73
C ASP A 183 28.24 -17.17 5.86
N ASP A 184 28.40 -17.35 4.55
CA ASP A 184 28.71 -16.29 3.58
C ASP A 184 27.47 -15.75 2.84
N GLU A 185 26.26 -16.13 3.27
CA GLU A 185 25.00 -15.72 2.64
C GLU A 185 24.37 -14.49 3.33
N THR A 186 23.46 -13.83 2.62
CA THR A 186 22.63 -12.74 3.13
C THR A 186 21.17 -13.11 2.90
N VAL A 187 20.27 -12.63 3.76
CA VAL A 187 18.85 -12.94 3.58
C VAL A 187 18.31 -12.30 2.30
N PRO A 188 17.50 -13.02 1.51
CA PRO A 188 16.84 -12.42 0.36
C PRO A 188 15.88 -11.32 0.84
N ASN A 189 15.69 -10.29 0.02
CA ASN A 189 14.79 -9.16 0.28
C ASN A 189 15.08 -8.40 1.60
N ASP A 190 16.24 -8.61 2.21
CA ASP A 190 16.75 -7.90 3.39
C ASP A 190 15.89 -8.04 4.66
N PHE A 191 15.11 -9.12 4.79
CA PHE A 191 14.33 -9.39 6.00
C PHE A 191 14.39 -10.84 6.46
N TYR A 192 14.10 -11.06 7.74
CA TYR A 192 13.94 -12.38 8.34
C TYR A 192 12.88 -12.34 9.43
N ILE A 193 11.94 -13.29 9.41
CA ILE A 193 10.93 -13.44 10.44
C ILE A 193 11.32 -14.60 11.34
N ARG A 194 11.54 -14.32 12.62
CA ARG A 194 11.87 -15.32 13.63
C ARG A 194 10.67 -15.57 14.54
N ASN A 195 10.28 -16.84 14.65
CA ASN A 195 9.23 -17.35 15.55
C ASN A 195 9.63 -18.76 16.03
N GLU A 196 10.65 -18.85 16.89
CA GLU A 196 11.23 -20.13 17.33
C GLU A 196 10.35 -20.85 18.35
N GLU A 197 9.73 -20.11 19.27
CA GLU A 197 8.87 -20.63 20.32
C GLU A 197 7.52 -19.91 20.25
N PRO A 198 6.42 -20.63 19.97
CA PRO A 198 5.11 -20.00 19.90
C PRO A 198 4.77 -19.30 21.23
N ASP A 199 4.61 -17.99 21.18
CA ASP A 199 4.16 -17.17 22.31
C ASP A 199 2.75 -16.67 22.02
N VAL A 200 1.80 -17.53 22.39
CA VAL A 200 0.39 -17.31 22.07
C VAL A 200 -0.28 -16.52 23.19
N ARG A 201 -0.74 -15.32 22.87
CA ARG A 201 -1.55 -14.49 23.76
C ARG A 201 -2.84 -14.01 23.10
N ASN A 202 -3.77 -13.55 23.92
CA ASN A 202 -5.02 -12.95 23.47
C ASN A 202 -5.02 -11.48 23.85
N LEU A 203 -5.36 -10.63 22.89
CA LEU A 203 -5.56 -9.20 23.12
C LEU A 203 -6.99 -8.81 22.77
N ALA A 204 -7.58 -7.95 23.59
CA ALA A 204 -8.85 -7.32 23.26
C ALA A 204 -8.67 -6.42 22.02
N VAL A 205 -9.70 -6.32 21.19
CA VAL A 205 -9.71 -5.45 20.01
C VAL A 205 -10.77 -4.36 20.24
N GLY A 206 -10.42 -3.11 19.95
CA GLY A 206 -11.39 -2.02 19.96
C GLY A 206 -12.46 -2.23 18.90
N ASP A 207 -13.71 -1.89 19.22
CA ASP A 207 -14.88 -2.15 18.34
C ASP A 207 -14.72 -1.54 16.93
N ASP A 208 -13.98 -0.43 16.83
CA ASP A 208 -13.75 0.32 15.60
C ASP A 208 -12.29 0.22 15.09
N ALA A 209 -11.50 -0.74 15.58
CA ALA A 209 -10.10 -0.90 15.17
C ALA A 209 -10.01 -1.14 13.64
N PRO A 210 -9.35 -0.25 12.86
CA PRO A 210 -9.21 -0.46 11.43
C PRO A 210 -8.31 -1.65 11.15
N VAL A 211 -8.64 -2.41 10.10
CA VAL A 211 -7.75 -3.43 9.56
C VAL A 211 -7.30 -3.00 8.17
N VAL A 212 -6.00 -2.84 7.97
CA VAL A 212 -5.39 -2.51 6.68
C VAL A 212 -4.79 -3.77 6.08
N LEU A 213 -5.24 -4.12 4.87
CA LEU A 213 -4.79 -5.30 4.13
C LEU A 213 -3.95 -4.91 2.91
N GLN A 214 -3.05 -5.81 2.50
CA GLN A 214 -2.28 -5.69 1.26
C GLN A 214 -3.05 -6.39 0.14
N THR A 215 -3.68 -5.60 -0.72
CA THR A 215 -4.61 -6.11 -1.75
C THR A 215 -4.04 -5.95 -3.15
N CYS A 216 -4.42 -6.84 -4.06
CA CYS A 216 -4.12 -6.74 -5.49
C CYS A 216 -5.40 -6.57 -6.29
N PHE A 217 -5.32 -5.84 -7.39
CA PHE A 217 -6.46 -5.54 -8.26
C PHE A 217 -6.28 -6.24 -9.61
N VAL A 218 -7.33 -6.91 -10.09
CA VAL A 218 -7.27 -7.75 -11.32
C VAL A 218 -6.74 -6.96 -12.53
N ASP A 219 -7.11 -5.69 -12.63
CA ASP A 219 -6.73 -4.79 -13.74
C ASP A 219 -5.80 -3.65 -13.28
N GLY A 220 -5.15 -3.78 -12.12
CA GLY A 220 -4.43 -2.69 -11.49
C GLY A 220 -3.15 -3.11 -10.79
N GLU A 221 -2.66 -2.23 -9.93
CA GLU A 221 -1.48 -2.49 -9.13
C GLU A 221 -1.72 -3.64 -8.14
N CYS A 222 -0.67 -4.44 -7.95
CA CYS A 222 -0.61 -5.42 -6.89
C CYS A 222 0.09 -4.76 -5.70
N VAL A 223 -0.41 -5.00 -4.48
CA VAL A 223 0.09 -4.42 -3.22
C VAL A 223 -0.35 -2.97 -3.03
N ARG A 224 -1.65 -2.80 -2.77
CA ARG A 224 -2.24 -1.56 -2.29
C ARG A 224 -2.85 -1.77 -0.92
N GLU A 225 -2.52 -0.87 0.00
CA GLU A 225 -3.13 -0.80 1.32
C GLU A 225 -4.61 -0.48 1.20
N THR A 226 -5.45 -1.36 1.73
CA THR A 226 -6.88 -1.08 1.79
C THR A 226 -7.46 -1.39 3.16
N ALA A 227 -8.18 -0.42 3.72
CA ALA A 227 -8.91 -0.61 4.95
C ALA A 227 -10.18 -1.45 4.76
N VAL A 228 -10.39 -2.38 5.68
CA VAL A 228 -11.62 -3.15 5.88
C VAL A 228 -12.02 -3.07 7.35
N ASN A 229 -13.30 -3.31 7.63
CA ASN A 229 -13.75 -3.40 9.02
C ASN A 229 -13.51 -4.82 9.60
N LEU A 230 -13.66 -4.95 10.92
CA LEU A 230 -13.44 -6.21 11.64
C LEU A 230 -14.38 -7.34 11.17
N GLU A 231 -15.61 -7.04 10.76
CA GLU A 231 -16.55 -8.05 10.27
C GLU A 231 -16.09 -8.63 8.92
N GLN A 232 -15.70 -7.76 7.99
CA GLN A 232 -15.14 -8.15 6.70
C GLN A 232 -13.86 -8.98 6.91
N TRP A 233 -12.94 -8.50 7.75
CA TRP A 233 -11.71 -9.22 8.07
C TRP A 233 -11.96 -10.57 8.75
N ALA A 234 -12.93 -10.66 9.67
CA ALA A 234 -13.33 -11.92 10.27
C ALA A 234 -13.82 -12.94 9.22
N GLY A 235 -14.64 -12.48 8.27
CA GLY A 235 -15.10 -13.30 7.15
C GLY A 235 -13.93 -13.82 6.32
N LEU A 236 -12.98 -12.92 5.99
CA LEU A 236 -11.76 -13.22 5.25
C LEU A 236 -10.86 -14.27 5.92
N LEU A 237 -10.70 -14.22 7.26
CA LEU A 237 -9.91 -15.18 8.01
C LEU A 237 -10.49 -16.60 7.99
N VAL A 238 -11.82 -16.74 7.85
CA VAL A 238 -12.50 -18.05 7.80
C VAL A 238 -12.47 -18.61 6.37
N GLU A 239 -12.88 -17.79 5.41
CA GLU A 239 -12.89 -18.14 3.99
C GLU A 239 -12.71 -16.86 3.18
N GLN A 240 -11.72 -16.83 2.29
CA GLN A 240 -11.41 -15.65 1.47
C GLN A 240 -12.64 -15.15 0.67
N SER A 241 -13.54 -16.05 0.27
CA SER A 241 -14.80 -15.72 -0.42
C SER A 241 -15.88 -15.14 0.51
N ALA A 242 -15.79 -15.38 1.82
CA ALA A 242 -16.78 -14.99 2.83
C ALA A 242 -16.61 -13.55 3.33
N GLY A 243 -15.47 -12.91 3.05
CA GLY A 243 -15.21 -11.51 3.46
C GLY A 243 -15.99 -10.45 2.67
N GLY A 244 -16.72 -10.84 1.62
CA GLY A 244 -17.47 -9.90 0.79
C GLY A 244 -16.58 -8.86 0.10
N LEU A 245 -15.37 -9.27 -0.33
CA LEU A 245 -14.49 -8.38 -1.07
C LEU A 245 -15.18 -7.89 -2.35
N PRO A 246 -14.92 -6.64 -2.77
CA PRO A 246 -15.38 -6.16 -4.07
C PRO A 246 -14.92 -7.07 -5.21
N GLU A 247 -15.72 -7.17 -6.28
CA GLU A 247 -15.53 -8.13 -7.39
C GLU A 247 -14.16 -8.05 -8.09
N ASN A 248 -13.41 -6.95 -7.91
CA ASN A 248 -12.11 -6.70 -8.51
C ASN A 248 -10.92 -6.85 -7.55
N TRP A 249 -11.15 -7.28 -6.31
CA TRP A 249 -10.09 -7.47 -5.33
C TRP A 249 -9.61 -8.91 -5.30
N GLN A 250 -8.30 -9.05 -5.14
CA GLN A 250 -7.63 -10.28 -4.78
C GLN A 250 -6.79 -10.01 -3.55
N TRP A 251 -7.11 -10.68 -2.45
CA TRP A 251 -6.32 -10.63 -1.23
C TRP A 251 -5.67 -11.97 -1.03
N TYR A 252 -4.34 -12.06 -1.11
CA TYR A 252 -3.65 -13.36 -1.05
C TYR A 252 -3.36 -13.84 0.38
N GLY A 253 -3.75 -13.07 1.38
CA GLY A 253 -3.68 -13.51 2.76
C GLY A 253 -4.67 -14.60 3.06
N ALA A 254 -4.19 -15.77 3.47
CA ALA A 254 -5.00 -16.70 4.23
C ALA A 254 -4.09 -17.42 5.22
N GLY A 255 -4.50 -17.42 6.49
CA GLY A 255 -4.02 -18.33 7.54
C GLY A 255 -2.54 -18.26 7.99
N SER A 256 -1.69 -17.43 7.39
CA SER A 256 -0.26 -17.38 7.75
C SER A 256 0.45 -16.05 7.48
N LEU A 257 -0.27 -14.97 7.18
CA LEU A 257 0.37 -13.67 7.01
C LEU A 257 0.58 -12.98 8.36
N PRO A 258 1.73 -12.33 8.55
CA PRO A 258 1.98 -11.57 9.75
C PRO A 258 1.36 -10.17 9.66
N TYR A 259 1.06 -9.62 10.84
CA TYR A 259 0.48 -8.30 11.01
C TYR A 259 1.31 -7.48 11.99
N TRP A 260 1.28 -6.17 11.81
CA TRP A 260 1.58 -5.20 12.85
C TRP A 260 0.28 -4.82 13.56
N LEU A 261 0.25 -5.00 14.88
CA LEU A 261 -0.84 -4.57 15.74
C LEU A 261 -0.36 -3.38 16.55
N THR A 262 -1.11 -2.28 16.52
CA THR A 262 -0.92 -1.17 17.46
C THR A 262 -1.80 -1.40 18.67
N VAL A 263 -1.17 -1.45 19.84
CA VAL A 263 -1.82 -1.72 21.13
C VAL A 263 -1.72 -0.48 22.00
N GLN A 264 -2.87 0.00 22.46
CA GLN A 264 -3.00 1.10 23.41
C GLN A 264 -3.69 0.58 24.67
N ASP A 265 -3.04 0.75 25.84
CA ASP A 265 -3.58 0.30 27.13
C ASP A 265 -4.03 -1.19 27.15
N GLY A 266 -3.33 -2.05 26.41
CA GLY A 266 -3.63 -3.48 26.29
C GLY A 266 -4.78 -3.83 25.34
N VAL A 267 -5.27 -2.86 24.57
CA VAL A 267 -6.32 -3.03 23.54
C VAL A 267 -5.74 -2.75 22.16
N VAL A 268 -5.99 -3.63 21.20
CA VAL A 268 -5.62 -3.42 19.80
C VAL A 268 -6.50 -2.33 19.20
N VAL A 269 -5.88 -1.26 18.73
CA VAL A 269 -6.56 -0.10 18.12
C VAL A 269 -6.35 -0.02 16.60
N HIS A 270 -5.39 -0.78 16.06
CA HIS A 270 -5.12 -0.87 14.63
C HIS A 270 -4.43 -2.18 14.28
N ILE A 271 -4.76 -2.73 13.11
CA ILE A 271 -4.14 -3.94 12.57
C ILE A 271 -3.72 -3.64 11.13
N SER A 272 -2.46 -3.89 10.79
CA SER A 272 -1.94 -3.71 9.44
C SER A 272 -1.22 -4.97 8.98
N GLU A 273 -1.60 -5.49 7.83
CA GLU A 273 -0.91 -6.60 7.19
C GLU A 273 0.50 -6.19 6.75
N GLN A 274 1.50 -6.99 7.11
CA GLN A 274 2.87 -6.79 6.64
C GLN A 274 3.00 -7.37 5.22
N TYR A 275 3.37 -6.51 4.27
CA TYR A 275 3.73 -6.95 2.93
C TYR A 275 5.01 -7.79 2.95
N LEU A 276 4.98 -8.96 2.31
CA LEU A 276 6.16 -9.81 2.12
C LEU A 276 6.43 -9.95 0.61
N PRO A 277 7.55 -9.41 0.08
CA PRO A 277 7.89 -9.46 -1.35
C PRO A 277 8.35 -10.83 -1.85
#